data_AF-V5BAB0-F1
#
_entry.id   AF-V5BAB0-F1
#
_cell.length_a   1.000
_cell.length_b   1.000
_cell.length_c   1.000
_cell.angle_alpha   90.00
_cell.angle_beta   90.00
_cell.angle_gamma   90.00
#
_symmetry.space_group_name_H-M   'P 1'
#
loop_
_entity.id
_entity.type
_entity.pdbx_description
1 polymer ?
#
loop_
_entity_poly.entity_id
_entity_poly.type
_entity_poly.pdbx_seq_one_letter_code
_entity_poly.pdbx_strand_id
1 'polypeptide(L)'
;MLNMISEVLNVRGRSRVSVISTPKTKAMARQYHNCPTLEGIELEDEGGSDGSLSHWRKRNMRDEMMTSDVEVGLYSALTLAAFEDMGAYVANYSAAEMLWWGNNSGCGLLEKKCLTDGITEYPQLFCNQFDVYDFCTYDRLSLGRCDLKRHDEALPEEYRYFSDPRVGGDDLYMSRCPYVEEYSDTGCTNGDPSVMPGSVVGPNSRCVKGQELQFDDEYIGDVCVDTRCGDGTLSVRFLDDDAWHECQAGEIVTPQSGPWRGSIVCPQYADVCTAFPNISSYPIPVVDPPLADDPTPAEVAGDESETPRKRPRRIAFVFSLPWSAGTCAVVKEKHLVDLVVAHRRRSLVRPEA
;
A
#
# COMPACT_ATOMS: atom_id res chain seq x y z
N MET A 1 -4.43 -7.44 28.16
CA MET A 1 -3.58 -6.75 27.17
C MET A 1 -3.26 -7.78 26.11
N LEU A 2 -3.49 -7.51 24.82
CA LEU A 2 -3.42 -8.53 23.75
C LEU A 2 -1.97 -8.91 23.34
N ASN A 3 -0.94 -8.33 23.98
CA ASN A 3 0.50 -8.60 23.73
C ASN A 3 0.84 -8.71 22.23
N MET A 4 0.34 -7.77 21.43
CA MET A 4 0.47 -7.80 19.97
C MET A 4 1.76 -7.17 19.46
N ILE A 5 2.37 -6.31 20.30
CA ILE A 5 3.55 -5.51 19.94
C ILE A 5 4.81 -6.20 20.46
N SER A 6 5.80 -6.34 19.58
CA SER A 6 7.16 -6.74 19.91
C SER A 6 8.15 -5.65 19.49
N GLU A 7 9.38 -5.73 19.99
CA GLU A 7 10.47 -4.85 19.60
C GLU A 7 11.48 -5.60 18.74
N VAL A 8 11.90 -4.98 17.63
CA VAL A 8 12.99 -5.46 16.78
C VAL A 8 14.17 -4.50 16.90
N LEU A 9 15.38 -5.04 16.98
CA LEU A 9 16.60 -4.26 17.20
C LEU A 9 17.29 -3.90 15.89
N ASN A 10 17.98 -2.75 15.89
CA ASN A 10 18.94 -2.35 14.83
C ASN A 10 18.33 -2.30 13.42
N VAL A 11 17.12 -1.75 13.29
CA VAL A 11 16.44 -1.62 11.99
C VAL A 11 16.78 -0.27 11.37
N ARG A 12 17.44 -0.27 10.20
CA ARG A 12 17.79 0.93 9.42
C ARG A 12 18.57 2.02 10.19
N GLY A 13 19.41 1.61 11.13
CA GLY A 13 20.18 2.54 11.98
C GLY A 13 19.45 2.98 13.26
N ARG A 14 18.24 2.51 13.49
CA ARG A 14 17.46 2.75 14.72
C ARG A 14 17.69 1.60 15.70
N SER A 15 17.97 1.93 16.96
CA SER A 15 18.31 0.91 17.97
C SER A 15 17.16 -0.05 18.26
N ARG A 16 15.92 0.44 18.19
CA ARG A 16 14.71 -0.32 18.48
C ARG A 16 13.53 0.21 17.67
N VAL A 17 12.71 -0.69 17.11
CA VAL A 17 11.44 -0.37 16.44
C VAL A 17 10.34 -1.29 16.96
N SER A 18 9.14 -0.75 17.14
CA SER A 18 7.97 -1.51 17.56
C SER A 18 7.24 -2.09 16.34
N VAL A 19 6.86 -3.36 16.42
CA VAL A 19 6.18 -4.08 15.34
C VAL A 19 4.94 -4.81 15.84
N ILE A 20 3.92 -4.96 15.01
CA ILE A 20 2.86 -5.95 15.25
C ILE A 20 3.37 -7.32 14.80
N SER A 21 3.48 -8.24 15.75
CA SER A 21 4.09 -9.56 15.57
C SER A 21 3.11 -10.72 15.77
N THR A 22 1.81 -10.46 15.74
CA THR A 22 0.77 -11.48 15.89
C THR A 22 0.75 -12.44 14.70
N PRO A 23 0.28 -13.69 14.87
CA PRO A 23 0.47 -14.74 13.87
C PRO A 23 -0.07 -14.41 12.47
N LYS A 24 -1.31 -13.89 12.35
CA LYS A 24 -1.91 -13.59 11.04
C LYS A 24 -1.29 -12.35 10.43
N THR A 25 -1.11 -11.28 11.20
CA THR A 25 -0.47 -10.06 10.70
C THR A 25 0.96 -10.33 10.23
N LYS A 26 1.75 -11.09 11.00
CA LYS A 26 3.11 -11.47 10.62
C LYS A 26 3.11 -12.32 9.36
N ALA A 27 2.25 -13.34 9.26
CA ALA A 27 2.15 -14.19 8.06
C ALA A 27 1.77 -13.36 6.82
N MET A 28 0.80 -12.45 6.96
CA MET A 28 0.38 -11.56 5.89
C MET A 28 1.51 -10.61 5.46
N ALA A 29 2.25 -10.03 6.41
CA ALA A 29 3.37 -9.12 6.09
C ALA A 29 4.51 -9.85 5.38
N ARG A 30 4.83 -11.08 5.81
CA ARG A 30 5.82 -11.94 5.14
C ARG A 30 5.42 -12.23 3.69
N GLN A 31 4.14 -12.53 3.46
CA GLN A 31 3.61 -12.79 2.12
C GLN A 31 3.63 -11.51 1.27
N TYR A 32 3.09 -10.41 1.80
CA TYR A 32 2.94 -9.14 1.10
C TYR A 32 4.28 -8.57 0.62
N HIS A 33 5.28 -8.50 1.51
CA HIS A 33 6.60 -8.01 1.16
C HIS A 33 7.50 -9.09 0.54
N ASN A 34 7.06 -10.35 0.46
CA ASN A 34 7.91 -11.48 0.08
C ASN A 34 9.21 -11.56 0.94
N CYS A 35 9.03 -11.49 2.25
CA CYS A 35 10.12 -11.54 3.23
C CYS A 35 9.86 -12.60 4.30
N PRO A 36 10.31 -13.86 4.11
CA PRO A 36 9.99 -14.96 5.04
C PRO A 36 10.53 -14.79 6.47
N THR A 37 11.60 -14.00 6.64
CA THR A 37 12.27 -13.76 7.92
C THR A 37 11.66 -12.62 8.73
N LEU A 38 10.65 -11.93 8.19
CA LEU A 38 10.09 -10.74 8.84
C LEU A 38 9.47 -11.08 10.22
N GLU A 39 9.85 -10.36 11.27
CA GLU A 39 9.38 -10.64 12.63
C GLU A 39 8.09 -9.92 13.03
N GLY A 40 7.65 -8.99 12.20
CA GLY A 40 6.41 -8.24 12.36
C GLY A 40 6.41 -7.05 11.40
N ILE A 41 5.30 -6.32 11.36
CA ILE A 41 5.19 -5.10 10.55
C ILE A 41 5.27 -3.87 11.44
N GLU A 42 6.03 -2.88 11.01
CA GLU A 42 6.38 -1.72 11.85
C GLU A 42 5.20 -0.80 12.12
N LEU A 43 5.16 -0.32 13.36
CA LEU A 43 4.28 0.76 13.77
C LEU A 43 4.97 2.11 13.58
N GLU A 44 4.16 3.13 13.36
CA GLU A 44 4.62 4.50 13.30
C GLU A 44 5.18 4.94 14.66
N ASP A 45 6.28 5.69 14.62
CA ASP A 45 6.92 6.26 15.80
C ASP A 45 7.33 7.73 15.62
N GLU A 46 6.95 8.32 14.48
CA GLU A 46 6.98 9.76 14.23
C GLU A 46 5.64 10.42 14.58
N GLY A 47 5.59 11.75 14.63
CA GLY A 47 4.35 12.51 14.84
C GLY A 47 3.94 12.76 16.30
N GLY A 48 4.79 12.40 17.27
CA GLY A 48 4.56 12.65 18.70
C GLY A 48 3.67 11.60 19.39
N SER A 49 3.20 11.92 20.60
CA SER A 49 2.49 10.96 21.48
C SER A 49 1.21 10.38 20.88
N ASP A 50 0.55 11.15 20.01
CA ASP A 50 -0.81 10.84 19.54
C ASP A 50 -0.82 10.00 18.25
N GLY A 51 0.31 9.96 17.51
CA GLY A 51 0.49 9.17 16.29
C GLY A 51 1.27 7.86 16.50
N SER A 52 2.15 7.83 17.50
CA SER A 52 3.05 6.70 17.76
C SER A 52 2.29 5.43 18.20
N LEU A 53 2.73 4.28 17.70
CA LEU A 53 2.30 2.92 18.09
C LEU A 53 0.84 2.53 17.79
N SER A 54 0.08 3.38 17.10
CA SER A 54 -1.33 3.11 16.74
C SER A 54 -1.58 3.05 15.23
N HIS A 55 -0.57 3.38 14.43
CA HIS A 55 -0.62 3.42 12.97
C HIS A 55 0.48 2.57 12.36
N TRP A 56 0.31 2.13 11.13
CA TRP A 56 1.39 1.51 10.35
C TRP A 56 2.44 2.56 9.98
N ARG A 57 3.71 2.14 9.96
CA ARG A 57 4.81 2.98 9.48
C ARG A 57 4.56 3.35 8.01
N LYS A 58 4.28 4.62 7.72
CA LYS A 58 3.91 5.11 6.37
C LYS A 58 4.95 4.70 5.32
N ARG A 59 6.25 4.83 5.64
CA ARG A 59 7.36 4.40 4.76
C ARG A 59 7.18 2.99 4.18
N ASN A 60 6.64 2.05 4.95
CA ASN A 60 6.54 0.65 4.53
C ASN A 60 5.17 0.31 3.92
N MET A 61 4.15 1.13 4.20
CA MET A 61 2.74 0.85 3.90
C MET A 61 2.00 2.10 3.41
N ARG A 62 2.63 2.93 2.57
CA ARG A 62 2.00 4.13 2.01
C ARG A 62 0.68 3.77 1.34
N ASP A 63 -0.32 4.66 1.45
CA ASP A 63 -1.69 4.50 0.98
C ASP A 63 -2.57 3.54 1.77
N GLU A 64 -2.06 2.90 2.83
CA GLU A 64 -2.88 2.08 3.72
C GLU A 64 -3.74 2.94 4.65
N MET A 65 -4.97 2.51 4.93
CA MET A 65 -5.95 3.25 5.75
C MET A 65 -5.45 3.64 7.14
N MET A 66 -4.64 2.80 7.77
CA MET A 66 -4.17 2.93 9.14
C MET A 66 -2.76 3.52 9.21
N THR A 67 -2.26 4.19 8.17
CA THR A 67 -1.07 5.05 8.29
C THR A 67 -1.39 6.30 9.11
N SER A 68 -0.37 6.92 9.71
CA SER A 68 -0.51 8.13 10.54
C SER A 68 -0.93 9.37 9.77
N ASP A 69 -0.69 9.34 8.46
CA ASP A 69 -1.06 10.35 7.49
C ASP A 69 -1.69 9.61 6.30
N VAL A 70 -2.99 9.82 6.11
CA VAL A 70 -3.80 9.06 5.17
C VAL A 70 -3.91 9.83 3.85
N GLU A 71 -3.38 9.24 2.80
CA GLU A 71 -3.53 9.72 1.43
C GLU A 71 -4.75 9.01 0.79
N VAL A 72 -4.56 7.91 0.06
CA VAL A 72 -5.68 7.16 -0.55
C VAL A 72 -6.54 6.43 0.51
N GLY A 73 -5.89 5.76 1.45
CA GLY A 73 -6.50 5.03 2.56
C GLY A 73 -7.22 3.76 2.12
N LEU A 74 -6.44 2.73 1.80
CA LEU A 74 -6.83 1.40 1.36
C LEU A 74 -6.93 0.43 2.56
N TYR A 75 -8.02 -0.32 2.67
CA TYR A 75 -8.18 -1.40 3.64
C TYR A 75 -7.43 -2.64 3.18
N SER A 76 -6.15 -2.70 3.51
CA SER A 76 -5.29 -3.82 3.11
C SER A 76 -5.61 -5.10 3.88
N ALA A 77 -5.16 -6.22 3.31
CA ALA A 77 -5.18 -7.51 4.00
C ALA A 77 -4.39 -7.49 5.32
N LEU A 78 -3.41 -6.59 5.48
CA LEU A 78 -2.64 -6.41 6.71
C LEU A 78 -3.50 -5.86 7.85
N THR A 79 -4.28 -4.80 7.60
CA THR A 79 -5.21 -4.25 8.58
C THR A 79 -6.29 -5.25 8.95
N LEU A 80 -6.82 -6.00 7.98
CA LEU A 80 -7.78 -7.07 8.26
C LEU A 80 -7.18 -8.17 9.14
N ALA A 81 -5.95 -8.60 8.86
CA ALA A 81 -5.25 -9.59 9.67
C ALA A 81 -5.01 -9.09 11.11
N ALA A 82 -4.62 -7.82 11.27
CA ALA A 82 -4.45 -7.21 12.59
C ALA A 82 -5.76 -7.18 13.39
N PHE A 83 -6.88 -6.79 12.76
CA PHE A 83 -8.19 -6.84 13.42
C PHE A 83 -8.59 -8.26 13.80
N GLU A 84 -8.35 -9.24 12.94
CA GLU A 84 -8.68 -10.63 13.23
C GLU A 84 -7.84 -11.19 14.40
N ASP A 85 -6.55 -10.85 14.47
CA ASP A 85 -5.66 -11.21 15.58
C ASP A 85 -6.07 -10.57 16.92
N MET A 86 -6.80 -9.45 16.92
CA MET A 86 -7.41 -8.89 18.14
C MET A 86 -8.52 -9.79 18.72
N GLY A 87 -9.07 -10.71 17.92
CA GLY A 87 -10.09 -11.67 18.32
C GLY A 87 -11.50 -11.11 18.52
N ALA A 88 -11.72 -9.83 18.18
CA ALA A 88 -13.05 -9.20 18.18
C ALA A 88 -13.82 -9.42 16.85
N TYR A 89 -13.10 -9.90 15.84
CA TYR A 89 -13.44 -9.73 14.44
C TYR A 89 -13.10 -10.99 13.65
N VAL A 90 -13.89 -11.29 12.62
CA VAL A 90 -13.54 -12.25 11.57
C VAL A 90 -13.39 -11.46 10.28
N ALA A 91 -12.20 -11.51 9.69
CA ALA A 91 -11.86 -10.77 8.49
C ALA A 91 -12.41 -11.46 7.23
N ASN A 92 -12.98 -10.66 6.33
CA ASN A 92 -13.29 -11.08 4.98
C ASN A 92 -12.18 -10.63 4.03
N TYR A 93 -11.12 -11.44 3.89
CA TYR A 93 -9.97 -11.10 3.03
C TYR A 93 -10.33 -10.93 1.54
N SER A 94 -11.47 -11.47 1.07
CA SER A 94 -11.91 -11.26 -0.32
C SER A 94 -12.34 -9.83 -0.63
N ALA A 95 -12.53 -9.01 0.41
CA ALA A 95 -12.81 -7.59 0.31
C ALA A 95 -11.57 -6.71 0.53
N ALA A 96 -10.39 -7.30 0.76
CA ALA A 96 -9.16 -6.55 0.96
C ALA A 96 -8.80 -5.76 -0.31
N GLU A 97 -8.42 -4.50 -0.11
CA GLU A 97 -7.91 -3.64 -1.16
C GLU A 97 -6.41 -3.92 -1.38
N MET A 98 -5.98 -3.85 -2.64
CA MET A 98 -4.59 -4.13 -3.00
C MET A 98 -3.73 -2.91 -2.69
N LEU A 99 -2.81 -3.06 -1.73
CA LEU A 99 -1.75 -2.09 -1.47
C LEU A 99 -0.61 -2.31 -2.46
N TRP A 100 -0.21 -1.29 -3.20
CA TRP A 100 0.85 -1.42 -4.21
C TRP A 100 2.23 -1.14 -3.63
N TRP A 101 2.28 -0.17 -2.72
CA TRP A 101 3.52 0.31 -2.15
C TRP A 101 4.27 -0.79 -1.38
N GLY A 102 5.41 -1.22 -1.91
CA GLY A 102 6.24 -2.23 -1.25
C GLY A 102 5.75 -3.68 -1.41
N ASN A 103 4.73 -3.93 -2.25
CA ASN A 103 4.32 -5.28 -2.61
C ASN A 103 5.49 -6.03 -3.29
N ASN A 104 5.77 -7.25 -2.83
CA ASN A 104 6.87 -8.09 -3.31
C ASN A 104 8.25 -7.39 -3.31
N SER A 105 8.47 -6.45 -2.39
CA SER A 105 9.72 -5.68 -2.30
C SER A 105 10.92 -6.47 -1.77
N GLY A 106 10.69 -7.66 -1.21
CA GLY A 106 11.68 -8.41 -0.44
C GLY A 106 11.95 -7.77 0.92
N CYS A 107 12.86 -8.38 1.68
CA CYS A 107 13.23 -7.89 3.01
C CYS A 107 13.97 -6.54 2.99
N GLY A 108 14.61 -6.19 1.87
CA GLY A 108 15.46 -4.99 1.76
C GLY A 108 14.73 -3.69 2.09
N LEU A 109 13.47 -3.55 1.65
CA LEU A 109 12.66 -2.36 1.93
C LEU A 109 12.51 -2.18 3.43
N LEU A 110 12.31 -3.27 4.17
CA LEU A 110 12.07 -3.26 5.62
C LEU A 110 13.36 -3.22 6.43
N GLU A 111 14.45 -3.82 5.96
CA GLU A 111 15.66 -3.97 6.78
C GLU A 111 16.71 -2.88 6.50
N LYS A 112 16.75 -2.35 5.27
CA LYS A 112 17.75 -1.38 4.82
C LYS A 112 17.16 0.02 4.68
N LYS A 113 18.04 1.02 4.70
CA LYS A 113 17.69 2.41 4.35
C LYS A 113 17.14 2.46 2.91
N CYS A 114 16.24 3.41 2.65
CA CYS A 114 15.66 3.60 1.32
C CYS A 114 16.71 3.99 0.26
N LEU A 115 17.76 4.73 0.66
CA LEU A 115 18.92 4.96 -0.17
C LEU A 115 20.20 4.85 0.66
N THR A 116 21.29 4.52 -0.02
CA THR A 116 22.66 4.57 0.50
C THR A 116 23.52 5.31 -0.51
N ASP A 117 24.24 6.35 -0.06
CA ASP A 117 25.05 7.22 -0.92
C ASP A 117 24.28 7.81 -2.13
N GLY A 118 22.99 8.11 -1.92
CA GLY A 118 22.08 8.64 -2.94
C GLY A 118 21.56 7.61 -3.94
N ILE A 119 21.84 6.32 -3.74
CA ILE A 119 21.43 5.22 -4.62
C ILE A 119 20.36 4.38 -3.93
N THR A 120 19.24 4.14 -4.63
CA THR A 120 18.12 3.31 -4.16
C THR A 120 18.13 1.94 -4.84
N GLU A 121 17.82 0.88 -4.09
CA GLU A 121 17.48 -0.45 -4.63
C GLU A 121 16.02 -0.51 -5.14
N TYR A 122 15.22 0.54 -4.87
CA TYR A 122 13.79 0.64 -5.16
C TYR A 122 13.46 1.91 -5.97
N PRO A 123 13.95 2.06 -7.23
CA PRO A 123 13.75 3.25 -8.05
C PRO A 123 12.29 3.51 -8.46
N GLN A 124 11.41 2.53 -8.26
CA GLN A 124 9.97 2.65 -8.46
C GLN A 124 9.22 3.23 -7.25
N LEU A 125 9.84 3.22 -6.06
CA LEU A 125 9.24 3.74 -4.83
C LEU A 125 9.91 5.04 -4.39
N PHE A 126 11.23 5.12 -4.52
CA PHE A 126 12.03 6.26 -4.08
C PHE A 126 12.70 6.95 -5.26
N CYS A 127 12.79 8.26 -5.19
CA CYS A 127 13.47 9.11 -6.16
C CYS A 127 14.75 9.70 -5.54
N ASN A 128 15.67 10.20 -6.36
CA ASN A 128 16.96 10.68 -5.88
C ASN A 128 17.49 11.93 -6.61
N GLN A 129 16.61 12.65 -7.30
CA GLN A 129 17.00 13.75 -8.18
C GLN A 129 16.36 15.06 -7.71
N PHE A 130 17.18 16.10 -7.64
CA PHE A 130 16.72 17.48 -7.57
C PHE A 130 16.40 17.90 -9.00
N ASP A 131 15.20 17.62 -9.45
CA ASP A 131 14.80 17.99 -10.81
C ASP A 131 13.61 18.95 -10.80
N VAL A 132 13.57 19.76 -11.85
CA VAL A 132 12.46 20.69 -12.12
C VAL A 132 11.39 20.05 -12.99
N TYR A 133 11.65 18.86 -13.54
CA TYR A 133 10.74 18.12 -14.39
C TYR A 133 9.81 17.20 -13.60
N ASP A 134 8.75 16.78 -14.28
CA ASP A 134 7.75 15.91 -13.71
C ASP A 134 8.22 14.46 -13.66
N PHE A 135 7.83 13.75 -12.60
CA PHE A 135 8.08 12.33 -12.40
C PHE A 135 6.77 11.57 -12.24
N CYS A 136 6.74 10.32 -12.69
CA CYS A 136 5.62 9.45 -12.39
C CYS A 136 5.55 9.13 -10.89
N THR A 137 4.35 9.24 -10.34
CA THR A 137 4.03 8.58 -9.07
C THR A 137 4.19 7.07 -9.21
N TYR A 138 4.43 6.39 -8.08
CA TYR A 138 4.70 4.96 -8.05
C TYR A 138 3.58 4.09 -8.65
N ASP A 139 2.33 4.57 -8.59
CA ASP A 139 1.13 3.94 -9.14
C ASP A 139 0.84 4.33 -10.59
N ARG A 140 1.67 5.21 -11.18
CA ARG A 140 1.56 5.73 -12.55
C ARG A 140 0.23 6.43 -12.84
N LEU A 141 -0.44 6.95 -11.82
CA LEU A 141 -1.72 7.65 -11.98
C LEU A 141 -1.58 9.16 -12.12
N SER A 142 -0.45 9.73 -11.69
CA SER A 142 -0.22 11.17 -11.68
C SER A 142 1.23 11.50 -12.03
N LEU A 143 1.45 12.74 -12.46
CA LEU A 143 2.77 13.37 -12.44
C LEU A 143 3.00 14.04 -11.09
N GLY A 144 4.25 14.17 -10.70
CA GLY A 144 4.62 14.76 -9.42
C GLY A 144 6.07 15.22 -9.41
N ARG A 145 6.55 15.57 -8.22
CA ARG A 145 7.94 15.96 -7.99
C ARG A 145 8.60 15.03 -6.99
N CYS A 146 9.91 14.85 -7.12
CA CYS A 146 10.68 14.20 -6.08
C CYS A 146 10.67 15.09 -4.82
N ASP A 147 10.08 14.62 -3.71
CA ASP A 147 10.18 15.27 -2.41
C ASP A 147 11.60 15.09 -1.88
N LEU A 148 12.50 15.95 -2.36
CA LEU A 148 13.90 15.98 -2.00
C LEU A 148 14.32 17.43 -1.79
N LYS A 149 14.86 17.73 -0.62
CA LYS A 149 15.35 19.07 -0.29
C LYS A 149 16.67 19.03 0.43
N ARG A 150 17.30 20.21 0.50
CA ARG A 150 18.40 20.48 1.40
C ARG A 150 17.84 21.17 2.64
N HIS A 151 18.00 20.52 3.79
CA HIS A 151 17.62 21.04 5.10
C HIS A 151 18.67 22.06 5.60
N ASP A 152 18.26 22.93 6.52
CA ASP A 152 19.17 23.93 7.11
C ASP A 152 20.24 23.26 7.97
N GLU A 153 19.83 22.25 8.75
CA GLU A 153 20.68 21.45 9.63
C GLU A 153 20.89 20.04 9.09
N ALA A 154 21.95 19.38 9.58
CA ALA A 154 22.22 17.99 9.26
C ALA A 154 21.10 17.09 9.82
N LEU A 155 20.59 16.19 8.98
CA LEU A 155 19.61 15.20 9.38
C LEU A 155 20.19 14.24 10.44
N PRO A 156 19.34 13.62 11.29
CA PRO A 156 19.75 12.50 12.14
C PRO A 156 20.40 11.37 11.34
N GLU A 157 21.29 10.60 11.96
CA GLU A 157 22.12 9.59 11.28
C GLU A 157 21.28 8.51 10.56
N GLU A 158 20.18 8.09 11.19
CA GLU A 158 19.19 7.16 10.64
C GLU A 158 18.52 7.67 9.36
N TYR A 159 18.47 8.99 9.16
CA TYR A 159 17.83 9.66 8.01
C TYR A 159 18.84 10.24 7.01
N ARG A 160 20.14 10.00 7.21
CA ARG A 160 21.16 10.35 6.22
C ARG A 160 21.23 9.29 5.13
N TYR A 161 20.88 9.70 3.92
CA TYR A 161 20.79 8.86 2.73
C TYR A 161 21.76 9.26 1.61
N PHE A 162 22.29 10.49 1.67
CA PHE A 162 23.16 11.09 0.68
C PHE A 162 24.51 11.47 1.31
N SER A 163 25.51 11.72 0.48
CA SER A 163 26.84 12.17 0.92
C SER A 163 26.80 13.50 1.67
N ASP A 164 25.89 14.40 1.29
CA ASP A 164 25.58 15.59 2.07
C ASP A 164 24.56 15.25 3.17
N PRO A 165 24.92 15.39 4.46
CA PRO A 165 24.04 15.01 5.57
C PRO A 165 22.80 15.90 5.71
N ARG A 166 22.70 16.99 4.94
CA ARG A 166 21.53 17.88 4.90
C ARG A 166 20.55 17.53 3.79
N VAL A 167 20.85 16.56 2.93
CA VAL A 167 19.99 16.19 1.81
C VAL A 167 19.13 14.97 2.19
N GLY A 168 17.82 15.08 1.97
CA GLY A 168 16.83 14.04 2.21
C GLY A 168 15.43 14.53 1.87
N GLY A 169 14.42 13.66 1.99
CA GLY A 169 13.03 14.05 1.81
C GLY A 169 12.52 14.95 2.92
N ASP A 170 11.32 15.51 2.75
CA ASP A 170 10.68 16.35 3.75
C ASP A 170 9.70 15.57 4.64
N ASP A 171 9.04 14.53 4.12
CA ASP A 171 8.10 13.75 4.93
C ASP A 171 8.81 12.94 6.05
N LEU A 172 8.50 13.27 7.31
CA LEU A 172 8.98 12.56 8.48
C LEU A 172 8.44 11.12 8.59
N TYR A 173 7.17 10.88 8.24
CA TYR A 173 6.53 9.56 8.29
C TYR A 173 7.11 8.61 7.22
N MET A 174 7.64 9.18 6.14
CA MET A 174 8.44 8.45 5.16
C MET A 174 9.89 8.23 5.62
N SER A 175 10.21 8.51 6.89
CA SER A 175 11.57 8.47 7.42
C SER A 175 12.53 9.39 6.66
N ARG A 176 12.02 10.51 6.11
CA ARG A 176 12.76 11.40 5.21
C ARG A 176 13.26 10.71 3.93
N CYS A 177 12.68 9.56 3.56
CA CYS A 177 12.97 8.92 2.28
C CYS A 177 12.32 9.75 1.16
N PRO A 178 13.10 10.24 0.18
CA PRO A 178 12.54 10.95 -0.97
C PRO A 178 11.70 10.00 -1.84
N TYR A 179 10.50 10.43 -2.17
CA TYR A 179 9.56 9.75 -3.06
C TYR A 179 8.87 10.79 -3.95
N VAL A 180 8.18 10.33 -5.00
CA VAL A 180 7.43 11.25 -5.88
C VAL A 180 6.11 11.61 -5.21
N GLU A 181 5.98 12.89 -4.83
CA GLU A 181 4.75 13.50 -4.33
C GLU A 181 3.94 14.01 -5.53
N GLU A 182 2.67 13.62 -5.63
CA GLU A 182 1.79 14.06 -6.72
C GLU A 182 1.44 15.55 -6.61
N TYR A 183 1.25 16.22 -7.75
CA TYR A 183 0.56 17.51 -7.75
C TYR A 183 -0.96 17.30 -7.80
N SER A 184 -1.71 18.25 -7.24
CA SER A 184 -3.16 18.14 -7.10
C SER A 184 -3.93 18.15 -8.42
N ASP A 185 -3.33 18.68 -9.50
CA ASP A 185 -3.94 18.93 -10.79
C ASP A 185 -3.26 18.15 -11.94
N THR A 186 -2.37 17.21 -11.64
CA THR A 186 -1.58 16.49 -12.65
C THR A 186 -1.91 14.99 -12.75
N GLY A 187 -3.12 14.61 -12.35
CA GLY A 187 -3.62 13.24 -12.52
C GLY A 187 -3.76 12.89 -14.00
N CYS A 188 -3.21 11.75 -14.44
CA CYS A 188 -3.33 11.31 -15.83
C CYS A 188 -4.79 11.04 -16.23
N THR A 189 -5.68 10.72 -15.28
CA THR A 189 -7.08 10.38 -15.60
C THR A 189 -8.07 11.53 -15.48
N ASN A 190 -7.71 12.58 -14.74
CA ASN A 190 -8.63 13.63 -14.31
C ASN A 190 -7.96 14.99 -14.04
N GLY A 191 -6.68 15.15 -14.36
CA GLY A 191 -5.90 16.38 -14.18
C GLY A 191 -6.25 17.46 -15.20
N ASP A 192 -5.58 18.61 -15.06
CA ASP A 192 -5.67 19.74 -15.98
C ASP A 192 -4.56 19.63 -17.04
N PRO A 193 -4.88 19.30 -18.31
CA PRO A 193 -3.86 19.17 -19.35
C PRO A 193 -3.13 20.49 -19.64
N SER A 194 -3.64 21.65 -19.20
CA SER A 194 -2.96 22.94 -19.41
C SER A 194 -1.69 23.12 -18.58
N VAL A 195 -1.53 22.33 -17.50
CA VAL A 195 -0.33 22.31 -16.66
C VAL A 195 0.53 21.06 -16.88
N MET A 196 0.18 20.22 -17.86
CA MET A 196 0.86 18.95 -18.16
C MET A 196 1.28 18.89 -19.64
N PRO A 197 2.29 19.68 -20.08
CA PRO A 197 2.70 19.72 -21.48
C PRO A 197 3.00 18.31 -22.05
N GLY A 198 2.48 18.03 -23.25
CA GLY A 198 2.61 16.73 -23.92
C GLY A 198 1.76 15.59 -23.33
N SER A 199 1.08 15.78 -22.21
CA SER A 199 0.30 14.73 -21.57
C SER A 199 -1.08 14.53 -22.20
N VAL A 200 -1.50 13.27 -22.32
CA VAL A 200 -2.88 12.89 -22.65
C VAL A 200 -3.64 12.62 -21.36
N VAL A 201 -4.69 13.40 -21.08
CA VAL A 201 -5.59 13.16 -19.94
C VAL A 201 -6.80 12.33 -20.39
N GLY A 202 -7.02 11.18 -19.74
CA GLY A 202 -8.10 10.27 -20.11
C GLY A 202 -8.21 9.05 -19.19
N PRO A 203 -9.34 8.32 -19.21
CA PRO A 203 -9.60 7.24 -18.26
C PRO A 203 -8.56 6.10 -18.29
N ASN A 204 -7.94 5.88 -19.46
CA ASN A 204 -6.90 4.87 -19.66
C ASN A 204 -5.49 5.47 -19.63
N SER A 205 -5.33 6.77 -19.43
CA SER A 205 -4.01 7.38 -19.42
C SER A 205 -3.21 6.96 -18.20
N ARG A 206 -1.93 6.71 -18.39
CA ARG A 206 -0.98 6.38 -17.31
C ARG A 206 0.34 7.09 -17.53
N CYS A 207 1.03 7.34 -16.43
CA CYS A 207 2.33 7.97 -16.46
C CYS A 207 3.41 6.96 -16.89
N VAL A 208 4.23 7.39 -17.85
CA VAL A 208 5.37 6.64 -18.38
C VAL A 208 6.65 7.45 -18.23
N LYS A 209 7.76 6.72 -18.05
CA LYS A 209 9.06 7.34 -17.80
C LYS A 209 9.62 7.96 -19.07
N GLY A 210 10.02 9.23 -19.02
CA GLY A 210 10.71 9.90 -20.12
C GLY A 210 12.21 9.60 -20.15
N GLN A 211 12.79 9.66 -21.34
CA GLN A 211 14.22 9.63 -21.59
C GLN A 211 14.59 10.74 -22.56
N GLU A 212 15.19 11.80 -22.02
CA GLU A 212 15.48 13.05 -22.75
C GLU A 212 14.24 13.58 -23.49
N LEU A 213 13.04 13.31 -22.92
CA LEU A 213 11.77 13.57 -23.56
C LEU A 213 11.49 15.07 -23.57
N GLN A 214 11.12 15.57 -24.76
CA GLN A 214 10.74 16.95 -24.97
C GLN A 214 9.41 17.03 -25.72
N PHE A 215 8.65 18.08 -25.40
CA PHE A 215 7.44 18.48 -26.10
C PHE A 215 7.53 19.99 -26.36
N ASP A 216 7.31 20.43 -27.61
CA ASP A 216 7.44 21.83 -28.02
C ASP A 216 8.80 22.47 -27.65
N ASP A 217 9.90 21.73 -27.89
CA ASP A 217 11.29 22.13 -27.61
C ASP A 217 11.64 22.31 -26.10
N GLU A 218 10.75 21.93 -25.18
CA GLU A 218 10.99 21.95 -23.74
C GLU A 218 11.13 20.55 -23.15
N TYR A 219 12.05 20.36 -22.21
CA TYR A 219 12.17 19.11 -21.46
C TYR A 219 11.02 19.02 -20.44
N ILE A 220 10.31 17.89 -20.46
CA ILE A 220 9.11 17.69 -19.62
C ILE A 220 9.29 16.61 -18.54
N GLY A 221 10.33 15.77 -18.66
CA GLY A 221 10.52 14.61 -17.77
C GLY A 221 9.61 13.45 -18.16
N ASP A 222 8.88 12.92 -17.19
CA ASP A 222 7.88 11.88 -17.38
C ASP A 222 6.57 12.46 -17.95
N VAL A 223 5.70 11.61 -18.51
CA VAL A 223 4.51 12.10 -19.22
C VAL A 223 3.34 11.13 -19.10
N CYS A 224 2.09 11.64 -19.14
CA CYS A 224 0.92 10.78 -19.29
C CYS A 224 0.66 10.46 -20.77
N VAL A 225 0.55 9.17 -21.09
CA VAL A 225 0.17 8.70 -22.44
C VAL A 225 -1.13 7.90 -22.36
N ASP A 226 -1.89 7.88 -23.45
CA ASP A 226 -3.05 6.98 -23.55
C ASP A 226 -2.56 5.54 -23.63
N THR A 227 -3.17 4.65 -22.86
CA THR A 227 -2.76 3.24 -22.82
C THR A 227 -3.87 2.32 -23.27
N ARG A 228 -3.48 1.24 -23.93
CA ARG A 228 -4.39 0.18 -24.36
C ARG A 228 -3.80 -1.17 -23.99
N CYS A 229 -4.56 -1.92 -23.23
CA CYS A 229 -4.17 -3.21 -22.70
C CYS A 229 -5.03 -4.31 -23.33
N GLY A 230 -4.40 -5.35 -23.88
CA GLY A 230 -5.12 -6.50 -24.45
C GLY A 230 -4.20 -7.69 -24.63
N ASP A 231 -4.67 -8.89 -24.27
CA ASP A 231 -3.94 -10.16 -24.45
C ASP A 231 -2.49 -10.14 -23.93
N GLY A 232 -2.25 -9.49 -22.78
CA GLY A 232 -0.92 -9.33 -22.18
C GLY A 232 -0.01 -8.31 -22.88
N THR A 233 -0.52 -7.61 -23.89
CA THR A 233 0.19 -6.59 -24.65
C THR A 233 -0.24 -5.20 -24.20
N LEU A 234 0.74 -4.32 -23.96
CA LEU A 234 0.56 -2.90 -23.73
C LEU A 234 0.85 -2.14 -25.03
N SER A 235 -0.05 -1.25 -25.42
CA SER A 235 0.21 -0.23 -26.43
C SER A 235 0.03 1.16 -25.81
N VAL A 236 0.81 2.12 -26.30
CA VAL A 236 0.80 3.51 -25.86
C VAL A 236 0.57 4.44 -27.04
N ARG A 237 0.00 5.62 -26.77
CA ARG A 237 -0.19 6.67 -27.77
C ARG A 237 0.05 8.03 -27.14
N PHE A 238 0.91 8.81 -27.78
CA PHE A 238 1.28 10.16 -27.36
C PHE A 238 0.22 11.19 -27.74
N LEU A 239 0.31 12.38 -27.16
CA LEU A 239 -0.46 13.53 -27.62
C LEU A 239 -0.06 13.86 -29.06
N ASP A 240 -1.04 14.17 -29.91
CA ASP A 240 -0.87 14.47 -31.35
C ASP A 240 -0.23 13.32 -32.17
N ASP A 241 -0.37 12.08 -31.69
CA ASP A 241 -0.05 10.88 -32.44
C ASP A 241 -1.30 10.09 -32.81
N ASP A 242 -1.44 9.76 -34.09
CA ASP A 242 -2.55 8.96 -34.61
C ASP A 242 -2.29 7.44 -34.44
N ALA A 243 -1.04 7.03 -34.25
CA ALA A 243 -0.62 5.64 -34.18
C ALA A 243 -0.55 5.13 -32.73
N TRP A 244 -0.85 3.84 -32.58
CA TRP A 244 -0.58 3.10 -31.34
C TRP A 244 0.78 2.41 -31.48
N HIS A 245 1.63 2.56 -30.47
CA HIS A 245 2.93 1.93 -30.41
C HIS A 245 2.89 0.77 -29.43
N GLU A 246 3.33 -0.41 -29.85
CA GLU A 246 3.52 -1.53 -28.93
C GLU A 246 4.65 -1.19 -27.95
N CYS A 247 4.46 -1.53 -26.67
CA CYS A 247 5.33 -1.08 -25.59
C CYS A 247 5.68 -2.25 -24.69
N GLN A 248 6.71 -3.02 -25.08
CA GLN A 248 7.19 -4.13 -24.28
C GLN A 248 8.06 -3.62 -23.14
N ALA A 249 7.93 -4.24 -21.97
CA ALA A 249 8.53 -3.71 -20.75
C ALA A 249 10.05 -3.51 -20.87
N GLY A 250 10.53 -2.30 -20.55
CA GLY A 250 11.93 -1.90 -20.64
C GLY A 250 12.40 -1.48 -22.04
N GLU A 251 11.60 -1.67 -23.08
CA GLU A 251 11.90 -1.13 -24.41
C GLU A 251 11.71 0.39 -24.45
N ILE A 252 12.30 1.00 -25.48
CA ILE A 252 12.23 2.43 -25.72
C ILE A 252 11.29 2.69 -26.89
N VAL A 253 10.32 3.58 -26.70
CA VAL A 253 9.40 4.02 -27.75
C VAL A 253 9.61 5.50 -28.03
N THR A 254 9.81 5.84 -29.30
CA THR A 254 9.98 7.22 -29.78
C THR A 254 8.71 7.69 -30.48
N PRO A 255 8.13 8.84 -30.10
CA PRO A 255 7.01 9.42 -30.83
C PRO A 255 7.38 9.67 -32.30
N GLN A 256 6.49 9.33 -33.24
CA GLN A 256 6.78 9.43 -34.68
C GLN A 256 6.26 10.71 -35.33
N SER A 257 5.33 11.40 -34.68
CA SER A 257 4.70 12.63 -35.14
C SER A 257 4.66 13.66 -34.02
N GLY A 258 4.23 14.88 -34.34
CA GLY A 258 4.07 15.96 -33.37
C GLY A 258 5.38 16.66 -32.98
N PRO A 259 5.33 17.60 -32.03
CA PRO A 259 6.47 18.40 -31.60
C PRO A 259 7.33 17.67 -30.56
N TRP A 260 7.58 16.38 -30.79
CA TRP A 260 8.25 15.49 -29.85
C TRP A 260 9.73 15.30 -30.17
N ARG A 261 10.56 15.18 -29.13
CA ARG A 261 11.92 14.62 -29.19
C ARG A 261 12.19 13.73 -27.99
N GLY A 262 13.23 12.90 -28.09
CA GLY A 262 13.53 11.91 -27.06
C GLY A 262 12.56 10.72 -27.14
N SER A 263 12.38 10.03 -26.02
CA SER A 263 11.63 8.77 -25.99
C SER A 263 11.06 8.47 -24.61
N ILE A 264 10.23 7.45 -24.50
CA ILE A 264 9.80 6.88 -23.21
C ILE A 264 10.38 5.50 -23.00
N VAL A 265 10.49 5.09 -21.74
CA VAL A 265 10.78 3.72 -21.33
C VAL A 265 9.46 3.01 -20.99
N CYS A 266 9.21 1.90 -21.67
CA CYS A 266 7.99 1.13 -21.52
C CYS A 266 7.86 0.53 -20.11
N PRO A 267 6.72 0.76 -19.44
CA PRO A 267 6.49 0.24 -18.09
C PRO A 267 6.20 -1.26 -18.11
N GLN A 268 6.19 -1.89 -16.94
CA GLN A 268 5.68 -3.26 -16.84
C GLN A 268 4.19 -3.27 -17.12
N TYR A 269 3.70 -4.32 -17.79
CA TYR A 269 2.27 -4.51 -18.03
C TYR A 269 1.47 -4.45 -16.72
N ALA A 270 1.99 -5.02 -15.64
CA ALA A 270 1.32 -5.02 -14.33
C ALA A 270 1.27 -3.64 -13.65
N ASP A 271 2.06 -2.65 -14.08
CA ASP A 271 2.00 -1.31 -13.47
C ASP A 271 0.89 -0.45 -14.09
N VAL A 272 0.38 -0.85 -15.26
CA VAL A 272 -0.48 -0.02 -16.12
C VAL A 272 -1.79 -0.73 -16.48
N CYS A 273 -1.71 -2.03 -16.75
CA CYS A 273 -2.75 -2.82 -17.39
C CYS A 273 -3.45 -3.83 -16.51
N THR A 274 -2.86 -4.24 -15.38
CA THR A 274 -3.63 -5.05 -14.43
C THR A 274 -4.64 -4.15 -13.76
N ALA A 275 -5.91 -4.26 -14.20
CA ALA A 275 -7.03 -3.87 -13.36
C ALA A 275 -6.81 -4.54 -12.01
N PHE A 276 -6.69 -3.72 -10.96
CA PHE A 276 -6.37 -4.10 -9.59
C PHE A 276 -6.83 -5.53 -9.29
N PRO A 277 -5.95 -6.54 -9.34
CA PRO A 277 -6.36 -7.91 -9.13
C PRO A 277 -6.92 -8.00 -7.72
N ASN A 278 -8.18 -8.40 -7.60
CA ASN A 278 -8.74 -8.81 -6.33
C ASN A 278 -7.96 -10.06 -5.91
N ILE A 279 -6.98 -9.89 -5.02
CA ILE A 279 -6.08 -10.94 -4.49
C ILE A 279 -6.80 -11.95 -3.57
N SER A 280 -8.09 -12.17 -3.82
CA SER A 280 -8.92 -13.31 -3.40
C SER A 280 -8.30 -14.69 -3.73
N SER A 281 -7.26 -14.77 -4.56
CA SER A 281 -6.70 -16.03 -5.07
C SER A 281 -5.54 -16.63 -4.27
N TYR A 282 -5.03 -15.96 -3.23
CA TYR A 282 -4.03 -16.58 -2.35
C TYR A 282 -4.65 -16.99 -1.01
N PRO A 283 -4.97 -18.27 -0.81
CA PRO A 283 -5.26 -18.76 0.54
C PRO A 283 -4.00 -18.55 1.39
N ILE A 284 -4.13 -17.81 2.49
CA ILE A 284 -3.12 -17.76 3.54
C ILE A 284 -2.94 -19.20 4.01
N PRO A 285 -1.72 -19.77 3.98
CA PRO A 285 -1.48 -21.04 4.65
C PRO A 285 -1.72 -20.81 6.15
N VAL A 286 -2.84 -21.35 6.64
CA VAL A 286 -3.07 -21.49 8.08
C VAL A 286 -1.99 -22.44 8.57
N VAL A 287 -0.91 -21.90 9.14
CA VAL A 287 0.04 -22.73 9.88
C VAL A 287 -0.67 -23.03 11.19
N ASP A 288 -1.16 -24.25 11.31
CA ASP A 288 -1.73 -24.73 12.57
C ASP A 288 -0.69 -24.51 13.69
N PRO A 289 -1.08 -23.95 14.84
CA PRO A 289 -0.20 -23.91 16.00
C PRO A 289 0.28 -25.33 16.31
N PRO A 290 1.55 -25.53 16.71
CA PRO A 290 1.99 -26.85 17.15
C PRO A 290 1.06 -27.32 18.27
N LEU A 291 0.43 -28.48 18.05
CA LEU A 291 -0.43 -29.13 19.02
C LEU A 291 0.37 -29.27 20.32
N ALA A 292 -0.07 -28.60 21.37
CA ALA A 292 0.40 -28.90 22.71
C ALA A 292 -0.01 -30.35 23.00
N ASP A 293 0.94 -31.18 23.41
CA ASP A 293 0.65 -32.54 23.86
C ASP A 293 -0.28 -32.46 25.08
N ASP A 294 -1.55 -32.80 24.89
CA ASP A 294 -2.51 -32.90 26.00
C ASP A 294 -2.17 -34.12 26.85
N PRO A 295 -2.08 -33.98 28.19
CA PRO A 295 -1.90 -35.11 29.07
C PRO A 295 -3.17 -35.97 29.10
N THR A 296 -2.98 -37.28 28.90
CA THR A 296 -4.00 -38.34 28.98
C THR A 296 -4.97 -38.17 30.15
N PRO A 297 -6.29 -38.08 29.90
CA PRO A 297 -7.30 -38.20 30.95
C PRO A 297 -7.69 -39.66 31.19
N ALA A 298 -7.74 -40.02 32.48
CA ALA A 298 -8.22 -41.30 32.99
C ALA A 298 -9.72 -41.53 32.69
N GLU A 299 -10.07 -42.82 32.56
CA GLU A 299 -11.41 -43.37 32.34
C GLU A 299 -12.44 -42.93 33.39
N VAL A 300 -13.63 -42.47 32.95
CA VAL A 300 -14.92 -42.74 33.63
C VAL A 300 -16.04 -42.84 32.57
N ALA A 301 -16.88 -43.86 32.72
CA ALA A 301 -17.92 -44.32 31.81
C ALA A 301 -19.34 -43.75 32.08
N GLY A 302 -20.23 -43.89 31.07
CA GLY A 302 -21.71 -43.82 31.12
C GLY A 302 -22.30 -42.44 30.77
N ASP A 303 -23.42 -42.27 30.07
CA ASP A 303 -24.44 -43.15 29.48
C ASP A 303 -25.25 -42.32 28.44
N GLU A 304 -25.96 -42.99 27.52
CA GLU A 304 -26.69 -42.45 26.37
C GLU A 304 -28.02 -41.72 26.71
N SER A 305 -28.45 -40.75 25.87
CA SER A 305 -29.80 -40.67 25.25
C SER A 305 -30.12 -39.32 24.55
N GLU A 306 -30.20 -39.39 23.22
CA GLU A 306 -31.34 -39.09 22.33
C GLU A 306 -32.00 -37.68 22.14
N THR A 307 -31.84 -37.17 20.90
CA THR A 307 -32.78 -36.44 19.97
C THR A 307 -32.98 -34.90 19.94
N PRO A 308 -33.30 -34.34 18.74
CA PRO A 308 -32.83 -33.02 18.30
C PRO A 308 -33.89 -31.92 18.41
N ARG A 309 -33.46 -30.68 18.72
CA ARG A 309 -34.33 -29.50 18.68
C ARG A 309 -33.99 -28.52 17.57
N LYS A 310 -35.06 -28.15 16.86
CA LYS A 310 -35.19 -27.33 15.66
C LYS A 310 -34.51 -25.95 15.74
N ARG A 311 -33.95 -25.51 14.60
CA ARG A 311 -33.53 -24.13 14.32
C ARG A 311 -34.69 -23.14 14.51
N PRO A 312 -34.48 -21.97 15.14
CA PRO A 312 -35.26 -20.79 14.88
C PRO A 312 -34.58 -19.87 13.85
N ARG A 313 -35.45 -19.16 13.12
CA ARG A 313 -35.21 -18.30 11.97
C ARG A 313 -34.30 -17.11 12.30
N ARG A 314 -33.48 -16.70 11.32
CA ARG A 314 -32.78 -15.40 11.28
C ARG A 314 -33.82 -14.27 11.28
N ILE A 315 -33.72 -13.35 12.23
CA ILE A 315 -34.45 -12.07 12.21
C ILE A 315 -33.39 -11.00 11.90
N ALA A 316 -33.46 -10.43 10.70
CA ALA A 316 -32.74 -9.22 10.35
C ALA A 316 -33.57 -8.03 10.85
N PHE A 317 -33.00 -7.22 11.75
CA PHE A 317 -33.57 -5.93 12.11
C PHE A 317 -33.01 -4.87 11.17
N VAL A 318 -33.87 -4.38 10.27
CA VAL A 318 -33.63 -3.16 9.50
C VAL A 318 -34.20 -2.02 10.35
N PHE A 319 -33.33 -1.16 10.88
CA PHE A 319 -33.76 0.15 11.40
C PHE A 319 -33.56 1.18 10.30
N SER A 320 -34.66 1.72 9.80
CA SER A 320 -34.72 2.88 8.92
C SER A 320 -35.18 4.10 9.73
N LEU A 321 -34.32 5.11 9.82
CA LEU A 321 -34.67 6.49 10.16
C LEU A 321 -33.91 7.43 9.22
N PRO A 322 -34.43 8.65 8.97
CA PRO A 322 -34.38 9.30 7.67
C PRO A 322 -33.16 10.21 7.45
N TRP A 323 -32.87 10.39 6.16
CA TRP A 323 -31.91 11.30 5.54
C TRP A 323 -31.78 12.70 6.18
N SER A 324 -30.54 13.14 6.38
CA SER A 324 -30.02 14.36 5.72
C SER A 324 -28.48 14.48 5.86
N ALA A 325 -27.85 14.83 4.73
CA ALA A 325 -26.47 15.31 4.52
C ALA A 325 -25.29 14.36 4.86
N GLY A 326 -24.96 13.48 3.91
CA GLY A 326 -23.68 12.77 3.86
C GLY A 326 -23.45 12.14 2.49
N THR A 327 -22.25 12.29 1.92
CA THR A 327 -21.85 11.47 0.77
C THR A 327 -20.38 11.04 0.70
N CYS A 328 -19.46 11.51 1.55
CA CYS A 328 -18.09 10.94 1.59
C CYS A 328 -17.81 10.05 2.81
N ALA A 329 -18.14 10.48 4.04
CA ALA A 329 -17.79 9.70 5.24
C ALA A 329 -18.61 8.40 5.41
N VAL A 330 -19.90 8.42 5.02
CA VAL A 330 -20.82 7.28 5.22
C VAL A 330 -20.51 6.09 4.30
N VAL A 331 -19.84 6.32 3.17
CA VAL A 331 -19.52 5.24 2.21
C VAL A 331 -18.44 4.32 2.76
N LYS A 332 -17.38 4.86 3.38
CA LYS A 332 -16.30 4.05 3.99
C LYS A 332 -16.76 3.31 5.26
N GLU A 333 -17.70 3.86 6.03
CA GLU A 333 -18.22 3.19 7.24
C GLU A 333 -19.08 1.96 6.89
N LYS A 334 -19.85 2.01 5.79
CA LYS A 334 -20.57 0.82 5.28
C LYS A 334 -19.60 -0.26 4.79
N HIS A 335 -18.47 0.10 4.20
CA HIS A 335 -17.44 -0.87 3.77
C HIS A 335 -16.82 -1.64 4.94
N LEU A 336 -16.63 -1.02 6.11
CA LEU A 336 -16.04 -1.71 7.27
C LEU A 336 -16.91 -2.89 7.76
N VAL A 337 -18.24 -2.80 7.63
CA VAL A 337 -19.17 -3.88 8.01
C VAL A 337 -19.07 -5.08 7.07
N ASP A 338 -18.72 -4.85 5.80
CA ASP A 338 -18.50 -5.91 4.79
C ASP A 338 -17.08 -6.51 4.88
N LEU A 339 -16.13 -5.75 5.43
CA LEU A 339 -14.73 -6.15 5.65
C LEU A 339 -14.57 -7.02 6.90
N VAL A 340 -15.36 -6.76 7.95
CA VAL A 340 -15.16 -7.37 9.26
C VAL A 340 -16.49 -7.67 9.96
N VAL A 341 -16.71 -8.95 10.34
CA VAL A 341 -17.88 -9.35 11.12
C VAL A 341 -17.52 -9.44 12.60
N ALA A 342 -18.18 -8.64 13.45
CA ALA A 342 -17.98 -8.67 14.90
C ALA A 342 -18.46 -10.01 15.52
N HIS A 343 -17.63 -10.61 16.37
CA HIS A 343 -17.99 -11.84 17.05
C HIS A 343 -19.00 -11.55 18.18
N ARG A 344 -20.25 -12.03 18.08
CA ARG A 344 -21.14 -12.10 19.24
C ARG A 344 -20.59 -13.13 20.23
N ARG A 345 -19.92 -12.71 21.31
CA ARG A 345 -19.68 -13.59 22.46
C ARG A 345 -21.03 -13.88 23.13
N ARG A 346 -21.41 -15.16 23.22
CA ARG A 346 -22.54 -15.60 24.07
C ARG A 346 -22.15 -15.40 25.55
N SER A 347 -23.16 -14.99 26.30
CA SER A 347 -23.10 -14.42 27.63
C SER A 347 -22.41 -15.28 28.69
N LEU A 348 -21.69 -14.58 29.57
CA LEU A 348 -21.34 -14.99 30.93
C LEU A 348 -22.57 -15.59 31.64
N VAL A 349 -22.45 -16.85 32.07
CA VAL A 349 -23.32 -17.41 33.10
C VAL A 349 -22.88 -16.78 34.43
N ARG A 350 -23.77 -16.02 35.06
CA ARG A 350 -23.63 -15.62 36.47
C ARG A 350 -23.93 -16.85 37.35
N PRO A 351 -23.16 -17.13 38.41
CA PRO A 351 -23.63 -17.99 39.47
C PRO A 351 -24.65 -17.20 40.31
N GLU A 352 -25.87 -17.71 40.44
CA GLU A 352 -26.79 -17.30 41.51
C GLU A 352 -26.39 -17.99 42.82
N ALA A 353 -26.67 -17.28 43.92
CA ALA A 353 -26.25 -17.53 45.29
C ALA A 353 -26.91 -18.73 45.97
#